data_AF-A0A3N1ASW9-F1
#
_entry.id   AF-A0A3N1ASW9-F1
#
_cell.length_a   1.000
_cell.length_b   1.000
_cell.length_c   1.000
_cell.angle_alpha   90.00
_cell.angle_beta   90.00
_cell.angle_gamma   90.00
#
_symmetry.space_group_name_H-M   'P 1'
#
loop_
_entity.id
_entity.type
_entity.pdbx_description
1 polymer ?
#
loop_
_entity_poly.entity_id
_entity_poly.type
_entity_poly.pdbx_seq_one_letter_code
_entity_poly.pdbx_strand_id
1 'polypeptide(L)'
;MAVRIDVEVFGDSIPAAVGEAAARLLTDDGVGELELAGGGVQAVVRDGGAVFQPWVGIVDGVFTGDCGCGVIGDDLCGHAVATALTAFDAGVAFSGAATPPGAVPAEPERAEFLDAVRRLAPGRLAELVVGFAVRDRLFATLLLGEAGMLDTAAESGLADFRAAVRDASKATTGSRWQVPDVEAAGHRLAAEVEILCAHPATPTALDLVEEAILVWDELSGHLRDAYHITRTAPEEISEPLVGAHRDLCERLGLGSDEIAQRVNRLVERCNYDTMDVS
;
A
#
# COMPACT_ATOMS: atom_id res chain seq x y z
N MET A 1 -19.51 -15.76 -19.86
CA MET A 1 -20.84 -16.41 -19.89
C MET A 1 -21.77 -15.58 -19.02
N ALA A 2 -22.89 -15.08 -19.56
CA ALA A 2 -23.84 -14.28 -18.80
C ALA A 2 -24.76 -15.19 -18.00
N VAL A 3 -24.93 -14.92 -16.70
CA VAL A 3 -25.82 -15.67 -15.82
C VAL A 3 -27.08 -14.84 -15.58
N ARG A 4 -28.25 -15.50 -15.61
CA ARG A 4 -29.52 -14.91 -15.18
C ARG A 4 -29.83 -15.37 -13.77
N ILE A 5 -30.11 -14.41 -12.90
CA ILE A 5 -30.47 -14.65 -11.50
C ILE A 5 -31.99 -14.62 -11.41
N ASP A 6 -32.56 -15.61 -10.73
CA ASP A 6 -33.98 -15.64 -10.41
C ASP A 6 -34.23 -14.70 -9.22
N VAL A 7 -34.95 -13.61 -9.48
CA VAL A 7 -35.16 -12.52 -8.51
C VAL A 7 -36.05 -12.96 -7.36
N GLU A 8 -37.00 -13.87 -7.60
CA GLU A 8 -37.89 -14.38 -6.55
C GLU A 8 -37.10 -15.28 -5.59
N VAL A 9 -36.31 -16.21 -6.14
CA VAL A 9 -35.43 -17.09 -5.34
C VAL A 9 -34.37 -16.28 -4.59
N PHE A 10 -33.81 -15.24 -5.23
CA PHE A 10 -32.87 -14.35 -4.56
C PHE A 10 -33.55 -13.66 -3.38
N GLY A 11 -34.73 -13.07 -3.58
CA GLY A 11 -35.48 -12.40 -2.52
C GLY A 11 -35.79 -13.31 -1.33
N ASP A 12 -36.22 -14.55 -1.59
CA ASP A 12 -36.52 -15.56 -0.57
C ASP A 12 -35.27 -16.02 0.22
N SER A 13 -34.07 -15.86 -0.34
CA SER A 13 -32.80 -16.20 0.31
C SER A 13 -32.29 -15.10 1.27
N ILE A 14 -32.83 -13.89 1.18
CA ILE A 14 -32.37 -12.76 2.00
C ILE A 14 -33.07 -12.76 3.37
N PRO A 15 -32.33 -12.60 4.48
CA PRO A 15 -32.94 -12.42 5.79
C PRO A 15 -33.91 -11.23 5.83
N ALA A 16 -35.08 -11.41 6.44
CA ALA A 16 -36.16 -10.39 6.41
C ALA A 16 -35.70 -8.99 6.82
N ALA A 17 -34.86 -8.86 7.85
CA ALA A 17 -34.33 -7.57 8.31
C ALA A 17 -33.44 -6.88 7.26
N VAL A 18 -32.68 -7.66 6.48
CA VAL A 18 -31.87 -7.15 5.36
C VAL A 18 -32.77 -6.72 4.21
N GLY A 19 -33.80 -7.52 3.89
CA GLY A 19 -34.80 -7.17 2.90
C GLY A 19 -35.55 -5.88 3.22
N GLU A 20 -35.96 -5.68 4.48
CA GLU A 20 -36.58 -4.44 4.95
C GLU A 20 -35.64 -3.22 4.87
N ALA A 21 -34.35 -3.41 5.16
CA ALA A 21 -33.35 -2.36 5.00
C ALA A 21 -33.17 -1.99 3.52
N ALA A 22 -33.06 -2.98 2.63
CA ALA A 22 -32.95 -2.75 1.19
C ALA A 22 -34.20 -2.06 0.62
N ALA A 23 -35.40 -2.48 1.05
CA ALA A 23 -36.66 -1.88 0.60
C ALA A 23 -36.75 -0.38 0.97
N ARG A 24 -36.26 0.01 2.16
CA ARG A 24 -36.19 1.43 2.54
C ARG A 24 -35.28 2.23 1.60
N LEU A 25 -34.09 1.70 1.31
CA LEU A 25 -33.14 2.35 0.40
C LEU A 25 -33.71 2.53 -1.02
N LEU A 26 -34.47 1.54 -1.50
CA LEU A 26 -35.14 1.64 -2.81
C LEU A 26 -36.30 2.66 -2.81
N THR A 27 -37.04 2.74 -1.71
CA THR A 27 -38.18 3.67 -1.59
C THR A 27 -37.72 5.13 -1.49
N ASP A 28 -36.56 5.36 -0.87
CA ASP A 28 -35.98 6.69 -0.65
C ASP A 28 -35.12 7.20 -1.83
N ASP A 29 -35.12 6.50 -2.98
CA ASP A 29 -34.20 6.76 -4.11
C ASP A 29 -32.73 6.81 -3.66
N GLY A 30 -32.41 5.96 -2.67
CA GLY A 30 -31.10 5.92 -2.03
C GLY A 30 -30.02 5.28 -2.90
N VAL A 31 -30.38 4.56 -3.96
CA VAL A 31 -29.46 3.90 -4.89
C VAL A 31 -29.26 4.77 -6.13
N GLY A 32 -28.04 5.23 -6.36
CA GLY A 32 -27.65 6.01 -7.53
C GLY A 32 -27.50 5.18 -8.80
N GLU A 33 -26.89 5.79 -9.83
CA GLU A 33 -26.64 5.13 -11.11
C GLU A 33 -25.79 3.86 -10.96
N LEU A 34 -26.15 2.84 -11.74
CA LEU A 34 -25.43 1.57 -11.80
C LEU A 34 -24.19 1.70 -12.71
N GLU A 35 -23.07 1.18 -12.24
CA GLU A 35 -21.82 1.09 -13.00
C GLU A 35 -21.35 -0.36 -13.10
N LEU A 36 -20.98 -0.80 -14.30
CA LEU A 36 -20.40 -2.12 -14.51
C LEU A 36 -18.92 -2.11 -14.08
N ALA A 37 -18.57 -2.96 -13.11
CA ALA A 37 -17.22 -3.02 -12.58
C ALA A 37 -16.83 -4.48 -12.33
N GLY A 38 -15.66 -4.90 -12.82
CA GLY A 38 -15.11 -6.22 -12.52
C GLY A 38 -15.98 -7.41 -12.94
N GLY A 39 -16.87 -7.25 -13.93
CA GLY A 39 -17.84 -8.29 -14.31
C GLY A 39 -19.07 -8.41 -13.40
N GLY A 40 -19.16 -7.57 -12.37
CA GLY A 40 -20.35 -7.31 -11.56
C GLY A 40 -20.88 -5.88 -11.76
N VAL A 41 -21.58 -5.36 -10.77
CA VAL A 41 -22.18 -4.01 -10.78
C VAL A 41 -21.95 -3.33 -9.44
N GLN A 42 -21.73 -2.03 -9.46
CA GLN A 42 -21.66 -1.18 -8.27
C GLN A 42 -22.63 0.00 -8.41
N ALA A 43 -23.01 0.57 -7.28
CA ALA A 43 -23.79 1.80 -7.23
C ALA A 43 -23.44 2.61 -6.00
N VAL A 44 -23.62 3.93 -6.06
CA VAL A 44 -23.53 4.80 -4.88
C VAL A 44 -24.83 4.67 -4.10
N VAL A 45 -24.78 4.23 -2.84
CA VAL A 45 -25.93 4.08 -1.96
C VAL A 45 -25.85 5.08 -0.81
N ARG A 46 -26.89 5.90 -0.66
CA ARG A 46 -27.05 6.88 0.43
C ARG A 46 -27.96 6.31 1.50
N ASP A 47 -27.46 6.27 2.73
CA ASP A 47 -28.19 5.71 3.88
C ASP A 47 -27.94 6.57 5.12
N GLY A 48 -28.98 7.18 5.67
CA GLY A 48 -28.89 7.93 6.93
C GLY A 48 -27.85 9.07 6.97
N GLY A 49 -27.48 9.63 5.81
CA GLY A 49 -26.45 10.67 5.69
C GLY A 49 -25.03 10.15 5.44
N ALA A 50 -24.81 8.83 5.45
CA ALA A 50 -23.60 8.19 4.98
C ALA A 50 -23.71 7.79 3.51
N VAL A 51 -22.56 7.60 2.86
CA VAL A 51 -22.45 7.18 1.46
C VAL A 51 -21.63 5.90 1.41
N PHE A 52 -22.17 4.88 0.75
CA PHE A 52 -21.55 3.59 0.52
C PHE A 52 -21.45 3.33 -0.98
N GLN A 53 -20.52 2.48 -1.40
CA GLN A 53 -20.39 2.05 -2.79
C GLN A 53 -20.35 0.51 -2.83
N PRO A 54 -21.47 -0.17 -2.53
CA PRO A 54 -21.53 -1.62 -2.64
C PRO A 54 -21.25 -2.09 -4.07
N TRP A 55 -20.52 -3.19 -4.18
CA TRP A 55 -20.36 -3.97 -5.39
C TRP A 55 -21.05 -5.32 -5.22
N VAL A 56 -21.71 -5.84 -6.26
CA VAL A 56 -22.30 -7.19 -6.30
C VAL A 56 -21.94 -7.92 -7.58
N GLY A 57 -21.72 -9.23 -7.49
CA GLY A 57 -21.32 -10.05 -8.63
C GLY A 57 -21.28 -11.54 -8.32
N ILE A 58 -20.95 -12.36 -9.32
CA ILE A 58 -20.83 -13.82 -9.15
C ILE A 58 -19.34 -14.18 -9.09
N VAL A 59 -18.88 -14.60 -7.92
CA VAL A 59 -17.50 -15.03 -7.66
C VAL A 59 -17.52 -16.53 -7.37
N ASP A 60 -16.72 -17.32 -8.08
CA ASP A 60 -16.65 -18.79 -7.95
C ASP A 60 -18.03 -19.49 -7.99
N GLY A 61 -18.95 -18.96 -8.80
CA GLY A 61 -20.30 -19.49 -8.96
C GLY A 61 -21.30 -19.10 -7.86
N VAL A 62 -20.89 -18.27 -6.90
CA VAL A 62 -21.72 -17.76 -5.80
C VAL A 62 -22.00 -16.28 -6.00
N PHE A 63 -23.25 -15.86 -5.82
CA PHE A 63 -23.59 -14.44 -5.82
C PHE A 63 -23.15 -13.81 -4.50
N THR A 64 -22.30 -12.79 -4.58
CA THR A 64 -21.65 -12.16 -3.44
C THR A 64 -21.72 -10.64 -3.55
N GLY A 65 -21.41 -9.96 -2.45
CA GLY A 65 -21.37 -8.52 -2.36
C GLY A 65 -20.23 -8.04 -1.49
N ASP A 66 -19.63 -6.93 -1.88
CA ASP A 66 -18.63 -6.21 -1.09
C ASP A 66 -19.20 -4.84 -0.72
N CYS A 67 -19.21 -4.52 0.58
CA CYS A 67 -19.71 -3.26 1.08
C CYS A 67 -18.96 -2.84 2.35
N GLY A 68 -18.36 -1.65 2.35
CA GLY A 68 -17.66 -1.06 3.50
C GLY A 68 -18.54 -0.66 4.70
N CYS A 69 -19.76 -1.17 4.82
CA CYS A 69 -20.69 -0.85 5.91
C CYS A 69 -20.43 -1.63 7.22
N GLY A 70 -19.41 -2.50 7.24
CA GLY A 70 -18.99 -3.22 8.45
C GLY A 70 -19.76 -4.51 8.75
N VAL A 71 -20.60 -5.00 7.82
CA VAL A 71 -21.10 -6.38 7.86
C VAL A 71 -19.94 -7.32 7.57
N ILE A 72 -19.73 -8.32 8.43
CA ILE A 72 -18.63 -9.28 8.34
C ILE A 72 -19.22 -10.66 8.05
N GLY A 73 -18.71 -11.34 7.02
CA GLY A 73 -19.14 -12.68 6.61
C GLY A 73 -19.54 -12.73 5.13
N ASP A 74 -20.04 -13.88 4.68
CA ASP A 74 -20.52 -14.09 3.30
C ASP A 74 -21.95 -13.55 3.07
N ASP A 75 -22.52 -12.86 4.06
CA ASP A 75 -23.90 -12.36 4.03
C ASP A 75 -23.98 -11.00 3.33
N LEU A 76 -24.97 -10.84 2.44
CA LEU A 76 -25.25 -9.57 1.79
C LEU A 76 -25.85 -8.55 2.78
N CYS A 77 -25.31 -7.34 2.81
CA CYS A 77 -25.91 -6.24 3.56
C CYS A 77 -27.09 -5.61 2.81
N GLY A 78 -27.87 -4.76 3.50
CA GLY A 78 -29.00 -4.05 2.90
C GLY A 78 -28.61 -3.19 1.70
N HIS A 79 -27.42 -2.59 1.70
CA HIS A 79 -26.91 -1.80 0.56
C HIS A 79 -26.63 -2.68 -0.66
N ALA A 80 -25.95 -3.82 -0.46
CA ALA A 80 -25.65 -4.77 -1.53
C ALA A 80 -26.94 -5.38 -2.13
N VAL A 81 -27.91 -5.74 -1.27
CA VAL A 81 -29.22 -6.23 -1.74
C VAL A 81 -29.97 -5.15 -2.52
N ALA A 82 -29.99 -3.89 -2.06
CA ALA A 82 -30.63 -2.80 -2.80
C ALA A 82 -29.98 -2.62 -4.18
N THR A 83 -28.65 -2.60 -4.26
CA THR A 83 -27.92 -2.52 -5.54
C THR A 83 -28.21 -3.70 -6.45
N ALA A 84 -28.28 -4.93 -5.92
CA ALA A 84 -28.62 -6.12 -6.70
C ALA A 84 -30.03 -6.04 -7.27
N LEU A 85 -31.03 -5.64 -6.47
CA LEU A 85 -32.41 -5.49 -6.91
C LEU A 85 -32.54 -4.39 -7.98
N THR A 86 -31.87 -3.25 -7.82
CA THR A 86 -31.82 -2.20 -8.86
C THR A 86 -31.20 -2.72 -10.15
N ALA A 87 -30.13 -3.51 -10.06
CA ALA A 87 -29.49 -4.11 -11.23
C ALA A 87 -30.38 -5.15 -11.93
N PHE A 88 -31.16 -5.94 -11.19
CA PHE A 88 -32.11 -6.89 -11.76
C PHE A 88 -33.27 -6.17 -12.47
N ASP A 89 -33.81 -5.11 -11.88
CA ASP A 89 -34.86 -4.29 -12.49
C ASP A 89 -34.37 -3.63 -13.79
N ALA A 90 -33.12 -3.16 -13.80
CA ALA A 90 -32.45 -2.62 -14.98
C ALA A 90 -32.04 -3.69 -16.02
N GLY A 91 -32.24 -4.98 -15.73
CA GLY A 91 -31.91 -6.09 -16.64
C GLY A 91 -30.42 -6.29 -16.88
N VAL A 92 -29.57 -5.92 -15.92
CA VAL A 92 -28.11 -6.05 -16.02
C VAL A 92 -27.70 -7.53 -16.10
N ALA A 93 -26.77 -7.84 -17.02
CA ALA A 93 -26.20 -9.16 -17.15
C ALA A 93 -24.91 -9.29 -16.33
N PHE A 94 -24.83 -10.32 -15.48
CA PHE A 94 -23.65 -10.60 -14.65
C PHE A 94 -22.69 -11.57 -15.35
N SER A 95 -21.38 -11.36 -15.16
CA SER A 95 -20.37 -12.36 -15.49
C SER A 95 -20.40 -13.49 -14.46
N GLY A 96 -20.38 -14.75 -14.90
CA GLY A 96 -20.26 -15.91 -14.00
C GLY A 96 -18.87 -16.10 -13.35
N ALA A 97 -17.92 -15.22 -13.65
CA ALA A 97 -16.60 -15.16 -13.04
C ALA A 97 -16.22 -13.69 -12.89
N ALA A 98 -16.94 -12.99 -12.02
CA ALA A 98 -16.67 -11.61 -11.68
C ALA A 98 -15.49 -11.52 -10.69
N THR A 99 -14.76 -10.42 -10.74
CA THR A 99 -13.67 -10.07 -9.82
C THR A 99 -14.06 -8.77 -9.13
N PRO A 100 -14.29 -8.76 -7.81
CA PRO A 100 -14.61 -7.54 -7.08
C PRO A 100 -13.54 -6.46 -7.32
N PRO A 101 -13.91 -5.17 -7.44
CA PRO A 101 -12.97 -4.08 -7.43
C PRO A 101 -12.13 -4.14 -6.15
N GLY A 102 -10.80 -4.25 -6.28
CA GLY A 102 -9.89 -4.39 -5.13
C GLY A 102 -9.53 -5.83 -4.75
N ALA A 103 -10.15 -6.85 -5.36
CA ALA A 103 -9.68 -8.23 -5.26
C ALA A 103 -8.37 -8.39 -6.05
N VAL A 104 -7.24 -8.12 -5.40
CA VAL A 104 -5.92 -8.50 -5.93
C VAL A 104 -5.89 -10.03 -5.99
N PRO A 105 -5.55 -10.66 -7.13
CA PRO A 105 -5.33 -12.10 -7.17
C PRO A 105 -4.33 -12.45 -6.07
N ALA A 106 -4.76 -13.18 -5.05
CA ALA A 106 -3.86 -13.57 -3.98
C ALA A 106 -2.85 -14.54 -4.59
N GLU A 107 -1.59 -14.11 -4.69
CA GLU A 107 -0.47 -15.02 -4.89
C GLU A 107 -0.63 -16.21 -3.93
N PRO A 108 -0.30 -17.45 -4.33
CA PRO A 108 -0.59 -18.62 -3.52
C PRO A 108 0.00 -18.55 -2.09
N GLU A 109 1.12 -17.86 -1.90
CA GLU A 109 1.67 -17.55 -0.57
C GLU A 109 0.77 -16.61 0.24
N ARG A 110 0.16 -15.59 -0.38
CA ARG A 110 -0.79 -14.70 0.29
C ARG A 110 -2.08 -15.40 0.70
N ALA A 111 -2.52 -16.42 -0.04
CA ALA A 111 -3.76 -17.14 0.24
C ALA A 111 -3.73 -17.85 1.60
N GLU A 112 -2.61 -18.47 1.96
CA GLU A 112 -2.44 -19.14 3.26
C GLU A 112 -2.50 -18.13 4.43
N PHE A 113 -1.84 -16.98 4.30
CA PHE A 113 -1.88 -15.93 5.32
C PHE A 113 -3.27 -15.30 5.46
N LEU A 114 -4.01 -15.12 4.36
CA LEU A 114 -5.38 -14.63 4.40
C LEU A 114 -6.32 -15.63 5.11
N ASP A 115 -6.17 -16.93 4.86
CA ASP A 115 -6.93 -17.95 5.59
C ASP A 115 -6.57 -17.96 7.09
N ALA A 116 -5.28 -17.82 7.43
CA ALA A 116 -4.84 -17.69 8.82
C ALA A 116 -5.46 -16.46 9.50
N VAL A 117 -5.47 -15.30 8.84
CA VAL A 117 -6.09 -14.07 9.34
C VAL A 117 -7.60 -14.26 9.56
N ARG A 118 -8.32 -14.88 8.62
CA ARG A 118 -9.76 -15.14 8.72
C ARG A 118 -10.14 -16.04 9.89
N ARG A 119 -9.24 -16.93 10.31
CA ARG A 119 -9.45 -17.83 11.47
C ARG A 119 -9.15 -17.19 12.82
N LEU A 120 -8.53 -16.01 12.86
CA LEU A 120 -8.20 -15.32 14.10
C LEU A 120 -9.36 -14.46 14.58
N ALA A 121 -9.61 -14.50 15.89
CA ALA A 121 -10.50 -13.52 16.51
C ALA A 121 -9.89 -12.11 16.39
N PRO A 122 -10.70 -11.05 16.17
CA PRO A 122 -10.19 -9.69 15.95
C PRO A 122 -9.23 -9.19 17.03
N GLY A 123 -9.53 -9.46 18.32
CA GLY A 123 -8.64 -9.09 19.42
C GLY A 123 -7.27 -9.79 19.36
N ARG A 124 -7.23 -11.05 18.91
CA ARG A 124 -5.97 -11.80 18.78
C ARG A 124 -5.13 -11.32 17.60
N LEU A 125 -5.79 -10.95 16.51
CA LEU A 125 -5.13 -10.31 15.38
C LEU A 125 -4.51 -8.97 15.79
N ALA A 126 -5.25 -8.14 16.53
CA ALA A 126 -4.74 -6.86 17.04
C ALA A 126 -3.51 -7.05 17.94
N GLU A 127 -3.52 -8.03 18.86
CA GLU A 127 -2.35 -8.35 19.69
C GLU A 127 -1.13 -8.77 18.86
N LEU A 128 -1.32 -9.55 17.80
CA LEU A 128 -0.23 -9.97 16.91
C LEU A 128 0.36 -8.78 16.15
N VAL A 129 -0.50 -7.93 15.58
CA VAL A 129 -0.11 -6.72 14.86
C VAL A 129 0.65 -5.76 15.78
N VAL A 130 0.12 -5.45 16.96
CA VAL A 130 0.78 -4.60 17.96
C VAL A 130 2.11 -5.23 18.42
N GLY A 131 2.11 -6.53 18.69
CA GLY A 131 3.31 -7.26 19.10
C GLY A 131 4.39 -7.26 18.01
N PHE A 132 4.03 -7.21 16.73
CA PHE A 132 4.97 -7.08 15.63
C PHE A 132 5.46 -5.64 15.48
N ALA A 133 4.57 -4.64 15.55
CA ALA A 133 4.93 -3.22 15.51
C ALA A 133 5.92 -2.80 16.62
N VAL A 134 5.85 -3.40 17.81
CA VAL A 134 6.83 -3.11 18.87
C VAL A 134 8.25 -3.60 18.51
N ARG A 135 8.38 -4.62 17.66
CA ARG A 135 9.65 -5.26 17.32
C ARG A 135 10.23 -4.79 15.99
N ASP A 136 9.37 -4.35 15.08
CA ASP A 136 9.73 -3.93 13.73
C ASP A 136 9.31 -2.48 13.52
N ARG A 137 10.32 -1.60 13.44
CA ARG A 137 10.09 -0.15 13.33
C ARG A 137 9.49 0.23 11.97
N LEU A 138 9.86 -0.46 10.89
CA LEU A 138 9.28 -0.20 9.57
C LEU A 138 7.80 -0.56 9.57
N PHE A 139 7.45 -1.74 10.07
CA PHE A 139 6.07 -2.15 10.22
C PHE A 139 5.27 -1.20 11.11
N ALA A 140 5.86 -0.72 12.22
CA ALA A 140 5.22 0.27 13.09
C ALA A 140 4.89 1.57 12.33
N THR A 141 5.84 2.09 11.56
CA THR A 141 5.64 3.30 10.76
C THR A 141 4.59 3.10 9.68
N LEU A 142 4.62 1.98 8.95
CA LEU A 142 3.60 1.64 7.96
C LEU A 142 2.21 1.52 8.58
N LEU A 143 2.08 0.81 9.71
CA LEU A 143 0.81 0.66 10.42
C LEU A 143 0.24 2.02 10.86
N LEU A 144 1.08 2.90 11.39
CA LEU A 144 0.67 4.26 11.76
C LEU A 144 0.32 5.10 10.54
N GLY A 145 1.02 4.91 9.42
CA GLY A 145 0.77 5.61 8.15
C GLY A 145 -0.59 5.25 7.58
N GLU A 146 -0.88 3.95 7.47
CA GLU A 146 -2.18 3.42 7.04
C GLU A 146 -3.33 3.88 7.95
N ALA A 147 -3.07 4.01 9.25
CA ALA A 147 -4.05 4.54 10.21
C ALA A 147 -4.22 6.07 10.15
N GLY A 148 -3.45 6.79 9.32
CA GLY A 148 -3.44 8.25 9.29
C GLY A 148 -2.91 8.90 10.57
N MET A 149 -2.14 8.14 11.36
CA MET A 149 -1.62 8.53 12.67
C MET A 149 -0.16 8.98 12.63
N LEU A 150 0.50 8.90 11.46
CA LEU A 150 1.78 9.59 11.28
C LEU A 150 1.52 11.09 11.25
N ASP A 151 1.97 11.76 12.31
CA ASP A 151 1.90 13.21 12.38
C ASP A 151 2.71 13.80 11.21
N THR A 152 2.15 14.76 10.48
CA THR A 152 2.90 15.45 9.40
C THR A 152 4.08 16.24 9.96
N ALA A 153 4.04 16.53 11.27
CA ALA A 153 5.12 17.11 12.05
C ALA A 153 6.03 16.08 12.73
N ALA A 154 5.93 14.78 12.41
CA ALA A 154 6.80 13.75 12.98
C ALA A 154 8.25 13.94 12.47
N GLU A 155 8.96 14.86 13.11
CA GLU A 155 10.38 15.15 12.94
C GLU A 155 11.25 13.92 13.22
N SER A 156 10.72 12.88 13.87
CA SER A 156 11.49 11.70 14.29
C SER A 156 12.04 10.90 13.11
N GLY A 157 11.23 10.59 12.08
CA GLY A 157 11.70 9.82 10.92
C GLY A 157 12.78 10.56 10.13
N LEU A 158 12.60 11.87 9.94
CA LEU A 158 13.58 12.73 9.29
C LEU A 158 14.85 12.93 10.13
N ALA A 159 14.72 13.05 11.46
CA ALA A 159 15.85 13.19 12.38
C ALA A 159 16.69 11.91 12.46
N ASP A 160 16.03 10.74 12.51
CA ASP A 160 16.68 9.43 12.53
C ASP A 160 17.44 9.18 11.22
N PHE A 161 16.82 9.45 10.07
CA PHE A 161 17.50 9.33 8.78
C PHE A 161 18.67 10.32 8.68
N ARG A 162 18.51 11.56 9.15
CA ARG A 162 19.61 12.55 9.18
C ARG A 162 20.76 12.09 10.06
N ALA A 163 20.47 11.43 11.19
CA ALA A 163 21.50 10.84 12.03
C ALA A 163 22.21 9.70 11.30
N ALA A 164 21.49 8.84 10.57
CA ALA A 164 22.08 7.78 9.76
C ALA A 164 23.00 8.31 8.65
N VAL A 165 22.57 9.34 7.90
CA VAL A 165 23.40 10.02 6.87
C VAL A 165 24.67 10.61 7.50
N ARG A 166 24.55 11.25 8.66
CA ARG A 166 25.69 11.81 9.39
C ARG A 166 26.65 10.75 9.91
N ASP A 167 26.14 9.62 10.39
CA ASP A 167 26.97 8.53 10.88
C ASP A 167 27.69 7.84 9.70
N ALA A 168 26.98 7.63 8.59
CA ALA A 168 27.53 7.05 7.36
C ALA A 168 28.68 7.90 6.78
N SER A 169 28.50 9.22 6.65
CA SER A 169 29.56 10.14 6.20
C SER A 169 30.81 10.15 7.08
N LYS A 170 30.73 9.59 8.29
CA LYS A 170 31.87 9.45 9.20
C LYS A 170 32.47 8.04 9.24
N ALA A 171 31.85 7.06 8.57
CA ALA A 171 32.21 5.65 8.67
C ALA A 171 33.69 5.38 8.34
N THR A 172 34.28 6.16 7.43
CA THR A 172 35.68 5.99 6.99
C THR A 172 36.62 7.10 7.46
N THR A 173 36.13 8.05 8.27
CA THR A 173 36.93 9.21 8.73
C THR A 173 37.92 8.86 9.84
N GLY A 174 37.77 7.72 10.50
CA GLY A 174 38.68 7.22 11.53
C GLY A 174 39.88 6.44 10.96
N SER A 175 41.01 6.41 11.67
CA SER A 175 42.22 5.69 11.24
C SER A 175 42.14 4.14 11.28
N ARG A 176 40.99 3.57 11.65
CA ARG A 176 40.82 2.12 11.88
C ARG A 176 39.48 1.56 11.38
N TRP A 177 38.86 2.19 10.39
CA TRP A 177 37.66 1.64 9.78
C TRP A 177 37.96 0.31 9.08
N GLN A 178 36.95 -0.55 8.96
CA GLN A 178 37.00 -1.82 8.25
C GLN A 178 35.84 -1.91 7.26
N VAL A 179 35.96 -2.76 6.24
CA VAL A 179 34.90 -2.99 5.24
C VAL A 179 33.53 -3.27 5.88
N PRO A 180 33.39 -4.08 6.95
CA PRO A 180 32.11 -4.27 7.63
C PRO A 180 31.49 -3.00 8.22
N ASP A 181 32.29 -1.98 8.56
CA ASP A 181 31.75 -0.69 9.04
C ASP A 181 31.04 0.06 7.90
N VAL A 182 31.58 -0.03 6.67
CA VAL A 182 30.97 0.54 5.46
C VAL A 182 29.70 -0.23 5.09
N GLU A 183 29.72 -1.56 5.14
CA GLU A 183 28.53 -2.40 4.93
C GLU A 183 27.43 -2.05 5.94
N ALA A 184 27.79 -1.94 7.23
CA ALA A 184 26.83 -1.60 8.28
C ALA A 184 26.24 -0.20 8.10
N ALA A 185 27.05 0.79 7.67
CA ALA A 185 26.57 2.11 7.35
C ALA A 185 25.58 2.09 6.17
N GLY A 186 25.90 1.34 5.09
CA GLY A 186 25.03 1.16 3.94
C GLY A 186 23.69 0.52 4.29
N HIS A 187 23.70 -0.63 4.98
CA HIS A 187 22.48 -1.30 5.43
C HIS A 187 21.61 -0.42 6.33
N ARG A 188 22.24 0.40 7.18
CA ARG A 188 21.50 1.37 7.99
C ARG A 188 20.86 2.46 7.13
N LEU A 189 21.55 2.99 6.10
CA LEU A 189 20.94 3.95 5.18
C LEU A 189 19.73 3.36 4.45
N ALA A 190 19.85 2.13 3.94
CA ALA A 190 18.75 1.44 3.26
C ALA A 190 17.54 1.22 4.19
N ALA A 191 17.76 0.74 5.41
CA ALA A 191 16.67 0.51 6.36
C ALA A 191 15.98 1.82 6.79
N GLU A 192 16.74 2.91 6.98
CA GLU A 192 16.19 4.18 7.42
C GLU A 192 15.48 4.94 6.29
N VAL A 193 15.90 4.76 5.03
CA VAL A 193 15.22 5.41 3.89
C VAL A 193 13.84 4.79 3.64
N GLU A 194 13.68 3.47 3.82
CA GLU A 194 12.38 2.81 3.72
C GLU A 194 11.40 3.34 4.77
N ILE A 195 11.89 3.56 6.00
CA ILE A 195 11.10 4.15 7.08
C ILE A 195 10.74 5.59 6.74
N LEU A 196 11.67 6.39 6.22
CA LEU A 196 11.41 7.75 5.79
C LEU A 196 10.30 7.81 4.73
N CYS A 197 10.32 6.90 3.74
CA CYS A 197 9.33 6.85 2.67
C CYS A 197 7.92 6.49 3.18
N ALA A 198 7.78 5.81 4.30
CA ALA A 198 6.48 5.58 4.92
C ALA A 198 5.83 6.87 5.48
N HIS A 199 6.61 7.93 5.72
CA HIS A 199 6.09 9.25 6.12
C HIS A 199 5.54 10.04 4.91
N PRO A 200 4.69 11.06 5.13
CA PRO A 200 4.29 11.99 4.08
C PRO A 200 5.49 12.63 3.36
N ALA A 201 5.42 12.70 2.03
CA ALA A 201 6.50 13.24 1.22
C ALA A 201 6.69 14.74 1.50
N THR A 202 7.94 15.15 1.73
CA THR A 202 8.32 16.54 1.92
C THR A 202 9.56 16.89 1.10
N PRO A 203 9.73 18.15 0.66
CA PRO A 203 10.95 18.57 -0.04
C PRO A 203 12.23 18.32 0.78
N THR A 204 12.15 18.48 2.11
CA THR A 204 13.29 18.23 3.00
C THR A 204 13.66 16.74 3.09
N ALA A 205 12.68 15.83 3.01
CA ALA A 205 12.96 14.41 2.91
C ALA A 205 13.69 14.08 1.59
N LEU A 206 13.22 14.65 0.48
CA LEU A 206 13.87 14.48 -0.84
C LEU A 206 15.32 14.99 -0.83
N ASP A 207 15.56 16.20 -0.34
CA ASP A 207 16.91 16.77 -0.23
C ASP A 207 17.85 15.88 0.61
N LEU A 208 17.33 15.26 1.67
CA LEU A 208 18.10 14.38 2.55
C LEU A 208 18.39 13.02 1.90
N VAL A 209 17.47 12.48 1.09
CA VAL A 209 17.73 11.27 0.28
C VAL A 209 18.83 11.55 -0.74
N GLU A 210 18.82 12.73 -1.37
CA GLU A 210 19.89 13.16 -2.28
C GLU A 210 21.25 13.25 -1.59
N GLU A 211 21.29 13.75 -0.35
CA GLU A 211 22.51 13.75 0.47
C GLU A 211 22.97 12.30 0.77
N ALA A 212 22.04 11.41 1.13
CA ALA A 212 22.33 10.01 1.42
C ALA A 212 22.92 9.27 0.20
N ILE A 213 22.39 9.52 -1.00
CA ILE A 213 22.91 8.95 -2.26
C ILE A 213 24.37 9.33 -2.44
N LEU A 214 24.73 10.60 -2.20
CA LEU A 214 26.10 11.07 -2.39
C LEU A 214 27.06 10.52 -1.33
N VAL A 215 26.59 10.42 -0.08
CA VAL A 215 27.36 9.77 0.99
C VAL A 215 27.58 8.29 0.66
N TRP A 216 26.56 7.61 0.15
CA TRP A 216 26.69 6.22 -0.25
C TRP A 216 27.62 6.05 -1.45
N ASP A 217 27.55 6.93 -2.45
CA ASP A 217 28.44 6.91 -3.60
C ASP A 217 29.92 6.93 -3.16
N GLU A 218 30.29 7.85 -2.27
CA GLU A 218 31.65 7.92 -1.72
C GLU A 218 32.05 6.63 -0.98
N LEU A 219 31.17 6.12 -0.12
CA LEU A 219 31.40 4.88 0.64
C LEU A 219 31.49 3.64 -0.25
N SER A 220 30.69 3.59 -1.30
CA SER A 220 30.63 2.48 -2.25
C SER A 220 31.96 2.29 -3.00
N GLY A 221 32.71 3.38 -3.22
CA GLY A 221 34.06 3.33 -3.78
C GLY A 221 34.98 2.40 -2.98
N HIS A 222 34.88 2.43 -1.65
CA HIS A 222 35.65 1.52 -0.79
C HIS A 222 35.23 0.06 -0.93
N LEU A 223 33.94 -0.22 -1.15
CA LEU A 223 33.45 -1.58 -1.41
C LEU A 223 33.91 -2.06 -2.78
N ARG A 224 33.88 -1.21 -3.80
CA ARG A 224 34.40 -1.51 -5.15
C ARG A 224 35.90 -1.82 -5.11
N ASP A 225 36.68 -1.05 -4.36
CA ASP A 225 38.12 -1.31 -4.15
C ASP A 225 38.37 -2.63 -3.41
N ALA A 226 37.48 -2.99 -2.50
CA ALA A 226 37.58 -4.19 -1.65
C ALA A 226 36.72 -5.38 -2.15
N TYR A 227 36.31 -5.40 -3.43
CA TYR A 227 35.31 -6.34 -3.97
C TYR A 227 35.56 -7.84 -3.71
N HIS A 228 36.82 -8.20 -3.42
CA HIS A 228 37.24 -9.59 -3.16
C HIS A 228 36.93 -10.06 -1.73
N ILE A 229 36.53 -9.15 -0.83
CA ILE A 229 36.18 -9.45 0.58
C ILE A 229 34.84 -8.88 1.02
N THR A 230 34.16 -8.09 0.17
CA THR A 230 32.82 -7.57 0.47
C THR A 230 31.77 -8.67 0.41
N ARG A 231 30.73 -8.54 1.24
CA ARG A 231 29.55 -9.40 1.28
C ARG A 231 28.31 -8.71 0.71
N THR A 232 28.33 -7.39 0.63
CA THR A 232 27.25 -6.56 0.12
C THR A 232 27.71 -5.91 -1.18
N ALA A 233 26.94 -6.11 -2.24
CA ALA A 233 27.13 -5.38 -3.48
C ALA A 233 26.69 -3.91 -3.27
N PRO A 234 27.44 -2.91 -3.79
CA PRO A 234 27.04 -1.50 -3.73
C PRO A 234 25.58 -1.25 -4.14
N GLU A 235 25.12 -1.99 -5.14
CA GLU A 235 23.81 -1.88 -5.75
C GLU A 235 22.68 -2.27 -4.79
N GLU A 236 22.91 -3.20 -3.85
CA GLU A 236 21.93 -3.60 -2.82
C GLU A 236 21.50 -2.43 -1.92
N ILE A 237 22.34 -1.40 -1.80
CA ILE A 237 22.07 -0.20 -0.99
C ILE A 237 21.67 0.99 -1.89
N SER A 238 22.25 1.08 -3.09
CA SER A 238 21.88 2.13 -4.05
C SER A 238 20.42 1.99 -4.50
N GLU A 239 19.93 0.77 -4.73
CA GLU A 239 18.56 0.52 -5.20
C GLU A 239 17.49 1.12 -4.28
N PRO A 240 17.47 0.87 -2.95
CA PRO A 240 16.53 1.51 -2.04
C PRO A 240 16.62 3.05 -2.03
N LEU A 241 17.82 3.62 -2.07
CA LEU A 241 18.02 5.08 -2.05
C LEU A 241 17.50 5.75 -3.32
N VAL A 242 17.77 5.16 -4.48
CA VAL A 242 17.29 5.65 -5.78
C VAL A 242 15.78 5.45 -5.92
N GLY A 243 15.26 4.31 -5.45
CA GLY A 243 13.82 4.05 -5.37
C GLY A 243 13.10 5.09 -4.52
N ALA A 244 13.64 5.42 -3.35
CA ALA A 244 13.12 6.46 -2.47
C ALA A 244 13.13 7.85 -3.11
N HIS A 245 14.20 8.21 -3.84
CA HIS A 245 14.28 9.48 -4.57
C HIS A 245 13.15 9.61 -5.60
N ARG A 246 12.93 8.55 -6.38
CA ARG A 246 11.87 8.48 -7.39
C ARG A 246 10.48 8.60 -6.76
N ASP A 247 10.19 7.79 -5.73
CA ASP A 247 8.91 7.81 -5.00
C ASP A 247 8.59 9.21 -4.44
N LEU A 248 9.58 9.85 -3.81
CA LEU A 248 9.40 11.20 -3.25
C LEU A 248 9.17 12.25 -4.34
N CYS A 249 9.86 12.16 -5.47
CA CYS A 249 9.61 13.06 -6.60
C CYS A 249 8.18 12.94 -7.14
N GLU A 250 7.69 11.71 -7.30
CA GLU A 250 6.33 11.41 -7.77
C GLU A 250 5.28 11.92 -6.78
N ARG A 251 5.45 11.62 -5.49
CA ARG A 251 4.51 12.02 -4.43
C ARG A 251 4.50 13.53 -4.17
N LEU A 252 5.59 14.24 -4.45
CA LEU A 252 5.64 15.71 -4.44
C LEU A 252 5.06 16.35 -5.71
N GLY A 253 4.73 15.55 -6.73
CA GLY A 253 4.19 16.03 -8.00
C GLY A 253 5.20 16.83 -8.83
N LEU A 254 6.50 16.52 -8.71
CA LEU A 254 7.54 17.20 -9.49
C LEU A 254 7.38 16.88 -10.99
N GLY A 255 7.59 17.89 -11.84
CA GLY A 255 7.54 17.70 -13.29
C GLY A 255 8.74 16.90 -13.81
N SER A 256 8.60 16.25 -14.98
CA SER A 256 9.67 15.45 -15.60
C SER A 256 10.98 16.23 -15.78
N ASP A 257 10.90 17.50 -16.16
CA ASP A 257 12.06 18.36 -16.37
C ASP A 257 12.78 18.68 -15.05
N GLU A 258 12.02 18.82 -13.97
CA GLU A 258 12.57 19.06 -12.64
C GLU A 258 13.26 17.80 -12.12
N ILE A 259 12.61 16.64 -12.26
CA ILE A 259 13.18 15.33 -11.89
C ILE A 259 14.49 15.11 -12.67
N ALA A 260 14.49 15.33 -13.99
CA ALA A 260 15.67 15.18 -14.83
C ALA A 260 16.81 16.12 -14.38
N GLN A 261 16.51 17.38 -14.03
CA GLN A 261 17.51 18.30 -13.50
C GLN A 261 18.08 17.85 -12.15
N ARG A 262 17.24 17.30 -11.26
CA ARG A 262 17.70 16.76 -9.96
C ARG A 262 18.61 15.55 -10.15
N VAL A 263 18.21 14.60 -10.99
CA VAL A 263 19.02 13.42 -11.33
C VAL A 263 20.34 13.81 -11.98
N ASN A 264 20.34 14.74 -12.95
CA ASN A 264 21.58 15.19 -13.57
C ASN A 264 22.55 15.81 -12.54
N ARG A 265 22.05 16.60 -11.58
CA ARG A 265 22.89 17.13 -10.50
C ARG A 265 23.45 16.05 -9.59
N LEU A 266 22.72 14.95 -9.35
CA LEU A 266 23.22 13.81 -8.59
C LEU A 266 24.32 13.09 -9.37
N VAL A 267 24.07 12.77 -10.64
CA VAL A 267 25.03 12.10 -11.53
C VAL A 267 26.33 12.90 -11.66
N GLU A 268 26.25 14.22 -11.84
CA GLU A 268 27.42 15.10 -11.89
C GLU A 268 28.27 15.11 -10.61
N ARG A 269 27.68 14.73 -9.47
CA ARG A 269 28.33 14.75 -8.16
C ARG A 269 28.76 13.36 -7.67
N CYS A 270 28.22 12.29 -8.27
CA CYS A 270 28.62 10.92 -8.00
C CYS A 270 29.92 10.61 -8.75
N ASN A 271 30.79 9.82 -8.13
CA ASN A 271 32.11 9.45 -8.64
C ASN A 271 32.18 7.97 -9.05
N TYR A 272 31.25 7.12 -8.59
CA TYR A 272 31.33 5.66 -8.73
C TYR A 272 30.10 5.02 -9.40
N ASP A 273 29.38 5.78 -10.21
CA ASP A 273 28.21 5.35 -10.99
C ASP A 273 27.19 4.53 -10.17
N THR A 274 26.92 4.95 -8.93
CA THR A 274 25.90 4.32 -8.07
C THR A 274 24.47 4.59 -8.53
N MET A 275 24.28 5.51 -9.47
CA MET A 275 23.01 5.86 -10.09
C MET A 275 22.90 5.17 -11.45
N ASP A 276 22.27 3.99 -11.52
CA ASP A 276 21.85 3.43 -12.82
C ASP A 276 20.49 4.03 -13.19
N VAL A 277 20.46 4.85 -14.25
CA VAL A 277 19.29 5.66 -14.66
C VAL A 277 18.50 4.97 -15.80
N SER A 278 18.65 3.66 -15.96
CA SER A 278 17.96 2.88 -17.00
C SER A 278 16.46 2.77 -16.78
#